data_AF-A0A7W9Z719-F1
#
_entry.id   AF-A0A7W9Z719-F1
#
_cell.length_a   1.000
_cell.length_b   1.000
_cell.length_c   1.000
_cell.angle_alpha   90.00
_cell.angle_beta   90.00
_cell.angle_gamma   90.00
#
_symmetry.space_group_name_H-M   'P 1'
#
loop_
_entity.id
_entity.type
_entity.pdbx_description
1 polymer ?
#
loop_
_entity_poly.entity_id
_entity_poly.type
_entity_poly.pdbx_seq_one_letter_code
_entity_poly.pdbx_strand_id
1 'polypeptide(L)'
;MKLSRVCFSLPLLFAALTNPGMATAYDWPHWSPPKEGVIRDGKAAISIARLIWLSMNPDLRGSSDEAWQTGMVASLQNGIWHVVEKLPKGALGGGVEIDLSQSDAKVTGIYLTQ
;
A
#
# COMPACT_ATOMS: atom_id res chain seq x y z
N MET A 1 -10.18 -21.93 74.66
CA MET A 1 -9.67 -20.55 74.57
C MET A 1 -10.41 -19.84 73.43
N LYS A 2 -11.20 -18.80 73.75
CA LYS A 2 -11.97 -17.98 72.81
C LYS A 2 -11.04 -16.89 72.24
N LEU A 3 -10.90 -16.81 70.91
CA LEU A 3 -10.24 -15.71 70.23
C LEU A 3 -11.29 -14.88 69.49
N SER A 4 -11.63 -13.73 70.09
CA SER A 4 -12.43 -12.67 69.47
C SER A 4 -11.71 -12.10 68.26
N ARG A 5 -12.38 -12.09 67.09
CA ARG A 5 -11.92 -11.35 65.92
C ARG A 5 -12.55 -9.96 65.96
N VAL A 6 -11.68 -8.96 66.10
CA VAL A 6 -12.03 -7.54 66.10
C VAL A 6 -12.30 -7.10 64.66
N CYS A 7 -13.50 -6.58 64.42
CA CYS A 7 -13.86 -5.85 63.21
C CYS A 7 -13.09 -4.53 63.17
N PHE A 8 -12.27 -4.32 62.14
CA PHE A 8 -11.82 -2.99 61.73
C PHE A 8 -12.57 -2.60 60.46
N SER A 9 -13.58 -1.74 60.61
CA SER A 9 -14.22 -1.05 59.49
C SER A 9 -13.38 0.20 59.15
N LEU A 10 -12.68 0.19 58.03
CA LEU A 10 -12.16 1.41 57.42
C LEU A 10 -13.20 1.95 56.41
N PRO A 11 -13.72 3.17 56.58
CA PRO A 11 -14.55 3.78 55.57
C PRO A 11 -13.72 4.64 54.60
N LEU A 12 -14.15 4.64 53.34
CA LEU A 12 -14.27 5.81 52.47
C LEU A 12 -13.01 6.66 52.19
N LEU A 13 -12.45 6.54 50.98
CA LEU A 13 -12.52 7.57 49.92
C LEU A 13 -11.54 7.17 48.80
N PHE A 14 -12.05 6.59 47.72
CA PHE A 14 -11.34 6.59 46.44
C PHE A 14 -12.36 6.93 45.35
N ALA A 15 -12.84 8.17 45.37
CA ALA A 15 -13.54 8.75 44.24
C ALA A 15 -12.50 9.05 43.15
N ALA A 16 -12.12 7.99 42.42
CA ALA A 16 -11.38 8.16 41.18
C ALA A 16 -12.32 8.88 40.20
N LEU A 17 -12.04 10.16 39.95
CA LEU A 17 -12.58 10.94 38.84
C LEU A 17 -12.16 10.26 37.53
N THR A 18 -12.87 9.22 37.12
CA THR A 18 -12.80 8.71 35.75
C THR A 18 -13.51 9.73 34.89
N ASN A 19 -12.76 10.71 34.41
CA ASN A 19 -13.21 11.59 33.33
C ASN A 19 -13.27 10.71 32.07
N PRO A 20 -14.45 10.33 31.54
CA PRO A 20 -14.52 9.65 30.26
C PRO A 20 -14.29 10.74 29.21
N GLY A 21 -13.02 11.08 29.00
CA GLY A 21 -12.61 11.77 27.78
C GLY A 21 -13.02 10.86 26.64
N MET A 22 -14.22 11.07 26.09
CA MET A 22 -14.70 10.39 24.91
C MET A 22 -13.67 10.66 23.82
N ALA A 23 -12.87 9.64 23.51
CA ALA A 23 -12.08 9.62 22.30
C ALA A 23 -13.10 9.66 21.16
N THR A 24 -13.37 10.86 20.63
CA THR A 24 -14.10 11.00 19.39
C THR A 24 -13.25 10.26 18.36
N ALA A 25 -13.73 9.11 17.90
CA ALA A 25 -13.15 8.46 16.74
C ALA A 25 -13.14 9.51 15.63
N TYR A 26 -11.93 9.90 15.22
CA TYR A 26 -11.77 10.83 14.13
C TYR A 26 -12.24 10.08 12.89
N ASP A 27 -13.46 10.39 12.43
CA ASP A 27 -13.99 9.88 11.16
C ASP A 27 -13.09 10.43 10.05
N TRP A 28 -12.09 9.63 9.69
CA TRP A 28 -11.26 9.92 8.54
C TRP A 28 -12.16 9.99 7.31
N PRO A 29 -12.05 11.05 6.49
CA PRO A 29 -12.86 11.17 5.28
C PRO A 29 -12.67 9.92 4.42
N HIS A 30 -13.78 9.29 4.05
CA HIS A 30 -13.75 8.10 3.19
C HIS A 30 -13.22 8.49 1.81
N TRP A 31 -12.03 8.00 1.46
CA TRP A 31 -11.45 8.25 0.15
C TRP A 31 -12.21 7.49 -0.92
N SER A 32 -12.58 8.18 -2.00
CA SER A 32 -13.19 7.58 -3.19
C SER A 32 -12.30 7.83 -4.40
N PRO A 33 -11.99 6.82 -5.21
CA PRO A 33 -11.17 6.99 -6.40
C PRO A 33 -11.84 7.93 -7.42
N PRO A 34 -11.06 8.66 -8.23
CA PRO A 34 -11.58 9.42 -9.36
C PRO A 34 -12.35 8.52 -10.33
N LYS A 35 -13.39 9.05 -10.98
CA LYS A 35 -14.18 8.30 -11.97
C LYS A 35 -13.36 7.87 -13.18
N GLU A 36 -12.35 8.65 -13.54
CA GLU A 36 -11.42 8.32 -14.63
C GLU A 36 -10.39 7.24 -14.24
N GLY A 37 -10.41 6.78 -12.98
CA GLY A 37 -9.40 5.92 -12.38
C GLY A 37 -8.24 6.70 -11.76
N VAL A 38 -7.50 6.04 -10.87
CA VAL A 38 -6.30 6.59 -10.22
C VAL A 38 -5.16 6.75 -11.22
N ILE A 39 -5.04 5.83 -12.19
CA ILE A 39 -3.97 5.83 -13.19
C ILE A 39 -4.50 6.38 -14.52
N ARG A 40 -4.17 7.65 -14.80
CA ARG A 40 -4.73 8.42 -15.92
C ARG A 40 -4.10 8.12 -17.28
N ASP A 41 -2.83 7.73 -17.30
CA ASP A 41 -2.09 7.50 -18.53
C ASP A 41 -0.99 6.44 -18.34
N GLY A 42 -0.40 6.03 -19.47
CA GLY A 42 0.66 5.03 -19.48
C GLY A 42 1.94 5.50 -18.79
N LYS A 43 2.22 6.80 -18.76
CA LYS A 43 3.40 7.35 -18.08
C LYS A 43 3.29 7.15 -16.57
N ALA A 44 2.12 7.46 -16.01
CA ALA A 44 1.78 7.20 -14.61
C ALA A 44 1.83 5.70 -14.29
N ALA A 45 1.30 4.85 -15.18
CA ALA A 45 1.38 3.40 -15.01
C ALA A 45 2.84 2.91 -14.93
N ILE A 46 3.72 3.37 -15.82
CA ILE A 46 5.15 3.03 -15.83
C ILE A 46 5.85 3.51 -14.55
N SER A 47 5.57 4.74 -14.09
CA SER A 47 6.17 5.26 -12.87
C SER A 47 5.72 4.48 -11.62
N ILE A 48 4.45 4.04 -11.56
CA ILE A 48 3.96 3.19 -10.48
C ILE A 48 4.64 1.81 -10.53
N ALA A 49 4.71 1.19 -11.71
CA ALA A 49 5.40 -0.08 -11.93
C ALA A 49 6.87 0.00 -11.49
N ARG A 50 7.57 1.11 -11.80
CA ARG A 50 8.94 1.38 -11.33
C ARG A 50 9.03 1.37 -9.81
N LEU A 51 8.13 2.06 -9.12
CA LEU A 51 8.13 2.13 -7.66
C LEU A 51 7.91 0.76 -7.03
N ILE A 52 6.99 -0.04 -7.59
CA ILE A 52 6.74 -1.42 -7.17
C ILE A 52 8.02 -2.24 -7.34
N TRP A 53 8.64 -2.20 -8.52
CA TRP A 53 9.86 -2.94 -8.80
C TRP A 53 11.01 -2.57 -7.87
N LEU A 54 11.23 -1.27 -7.65
CA LEU A 54 12.27 -0.79 -6.74
C LEU A 54 12.00 -1.15 -5.28
N SER A 55 10.73 -1.30 -4.89
CA SER A 55 10.38 -1.78 -3.55
C SER A 55 10.75 -3.26 -3.37
N MET A 56 10.63 -4.06 -4.44
CA MET A 56 10.99 -5.48 -4.46
C MET A 56 12.49 -5.70 -4.66
N ASN A 57 13.17 -4.77 -5.34
CA ASN A 57 14.59 -4.86 -5.70
C ASN A 57 15.33 -3.59 -5.23
N PRO A 58 15.52 -3.41 -3.90
CA PRO A 58 16.07 -2.18 -3.35
C PRO A 58 17.51 -1.91 -3.78
N ASP A 59 18.25 -2.92 -4.24
CA ASP A 59 19.62 -2.77 -4.74
C ASP A 59 19.67 -2.12 -6.13
N LEU A 60 18.55 -2.10 -6.85
CA LEU A 60 18.42 -1.54 -8.21
C LEU A 60 18.01 -0.05 -8.23
N ARG A 61 18.17 0.67 -7.11
CA ARG A 61 17.81 2.10 -6.96
C ARG A 61 18.46 3.05 -7.97
N GLY A 62 19.43 2.60 -8.77
CA GLY A 62 20.08 3.37 -9.82
C GLY A 62 19.25 3.61 -11.08
N SER A 63 18.13 2.92 -11.31
CA SER A 63 17.32 3.14 -12.52
C SER A 63 16.50 4.44 -12.43
N SER A 64 16.71 5.39 -13.34
CA SER A 64 15.94 6.65 -13.39
C SER A 64 14.51 6.44 -13.89
N ASP A 65 13.63 7.42 -13.70
CA ASP A 65 12.28 7.38 -14.27
C ASP A 65 12.35 7.42 -15.80
N GLU A 66 13.23 8.25 -16.38
CA GLU A 66 13.41 8.38 -17.83
C GLU A 66 13.82 7.05 -18.48
N ALA A 67 14.69 6.28 -17.81
CA ALA A 67 15.11 4.96 -18.29
C ALA A 67 13.92 4.00 -18.36
N TRP A 68 13.06 4.00 -17.34
CA TRP A 68 11.83 3.21 -17.31
C TRP A 68 10.83 3.67 -18.37
N GLN A 69 10.61 4.97 -18.52
CA GLN A 69 9.71 5.51 -19.54
C GLN A 69 10.14 5.15 -20.97
N THR A 70 11.44 5.01 -21.20
CA THR A 70 11.98 4.61 -22.50
C THR A 70 11.96 3.09 -22.68
N GLY A 71 12.29 2.34 -21.63
CA GLY A 71 12.45 0.89 -21.64
C GLY A 71 11.15 0.09 -21.47
N MET A 72 10.06 0.71 -21.02
CA MET A 72 8.77 0.04 -20.81
C MET A 72 7.73 0.44 -21.87
N VAL A 73 6.70 -0.39 -22.03
CA VAL A 73 5.46 -0.08 -22.74
C VAL A 73 4.31 -0.26 -21.76
N ALA A 74 3.41 0.73 -21.69
CA ALA A 74 2.14 0.59 -20.99
C ALA A 74 0.99 0.51 -22.01
N SER A 75 0.13 -0.49 -21.86
CA SER A 75 -1.10 -0.63 -22.64
C SER A 75 -2.30 -0.85 -21.72
N LEU A 76 -3.42 -0.19 -22.01
CA LEU A 76 -4.64 -0.32 -21.21
C LEU A 76 -5.59 -1.31 -21.90
N GLN A 77 -5.96 -2.37 -21.20
CA GLN A 77 -6.91 -3.38 -21.69
C GLN A 77 -7.88 -3.74 -20.55
N ASN A 78 -9.19 -3.62 -20.80
CA ASN A 78 -10.23 -4.00 -19.83
C ASN A 78 -10.07 -3.37 -18.43
N GLY A 79 -9.59 -2.13 -18.35
CA GLY A 79 -9.36 -1.44 -17.08
C GLY A 79 -8.09 -1.88 -16.33
N ILE A 80 -7.20 -2.64 -16.98
CA ILE A 80 -5.89 -3.04 -16.47
C ILE A 80 -4.81 -2.43 -17.34
N TRP A 81 -3.87 -1.74 -16.71
CA TRP A 81 -2.63 -1.30 -17.30
C TRP A 81 -1.62 -2.44 -17.28
N HIS A 82 -1.24 -2.92 -18.45
CA HIS A 82 -0.14 -3.87 -18.65
C HIS A 82 1.13 -3.10 -18.91
N VAL A 83 2.08 -3.14 -17.98
CA VAL A 83 3.40 -2.50 -18.10
C VAL A 83 4.45 -3.57 -18.35
N VAL A 84 5.02 -3.57 -19.56
CA VAL A 84 5.93 -4.61 -20.03
C VAL A 84 7.26 -4.02 -20.46
N GLU A 85 8.36 -4.70 -20.13
CA GLU A 85 9.70 -4.36 -20.59
C GLU A 85 9.90 -4.60 -22.09
N LYS A 86 10.48 -3.62 -22.77
CA LYS A 86 10.91 -3.74 -24.16
C LYS A 86 12.19 -4.56 -24.23
N LEU A 87 12.05 -5.87 -24.43
CA LEU A 87 13.20 -6.71 -24.70
C LEU A 87 13.63 -6.61 -26.17
N PRO A 88 14.91 -6.35 -26.47
CA PRO A 88 15.44 -6.48 -27.82
C PRO A 88 15.23 -7.90 -28.35
N LYS A 89 14.97 -8.02 -29.66
CA LYS A 89 14.91 -9.35 -30.29
C LYS A 89 16.23 -10.10 -30.06
N GLY A 90 16.15 -11.29 -29.48
CA GLY A 90 17.32 -12.12 -29.19
C GLY A 90 18.10 -11.74 -27.93
N ALA A 91 17.57 -10.84 -27.08
CA ALA A 91 18.14 -10.63 -25.76
C ALA A 91 18.10 -11.92 -24.95
N LEU A 92 19.23 -12.27 -24.33
CA LEU A 92 19.32 -13.38 -23.39
C LEU A 92 18.94 -12.87 -22.00
N GLY A 93 17.78 -13.28 -21.50
CA GLY A 93 17.28 -12.89 -20.20
C GLY A 93 15.77 -12.72 -20.18
N GLY A 94 15.25 -12.60 -18.97
CA GLY A 94 13.86 -12.34 -18.69
C GLY A 94 13.54 -10.86 -18.56
N GLY A 95 12.29 -10.48 -18.82
CA GLY A 95 11.77 -9.14 -18.56
C GLY A 95 10.78 -9.12 -17.42
N VAL A 96 10.31 -7.93 -17.06
CA VAL A 96 9.22 -7.76 -16.09
C VAL A 96 7.92 -7.33 -16.79
N GLU A 97 6.82 -7.91 -16.34
CA GLU A 97 5.46 -7.46 -16.64
C GLU A 97 4.73 -7.18 -15.32
N ILE A 98 4.07 -6.02 -15.23
CA ILE A 98 3.31 -5.59 -14.06
C ILE A 98 1.93 -5.14 -14.51
N ASP A 99 0.90 -5.76 -13.95
CA ASP A 99 -0.48 -5.42 -14.20
C ASP A 99 -1.03 -4.56 -13.06
N LEU A 100 -1.62 -3.41 -13.43
CA LEU A 100 -2.17 -2.44 -12.49
C LEU A 100 -3.64 -2.16 -12.83
N SER A 101 -4.53 -2.29 -11.85
CA SER A 101 -5.90 -1.81 -11.96
C SER A 101 -5.92 -0.29 -12.21
N GLN A 102 -6.58 0.13 -13.28
CA GLN A 102 -6.74 1.57 -13.61
C GLN A 102 -7.51 2.31 -12.52
N SER A 103 -8.51 1.66 -11.91
CA SER A 103 -9.48 2.30 -11.02
C SER A 103 -8.90 2.67 -9.66
N ASP A 104 -8.07 1.79 -9.08
CA ASP A 104 -7.59 1.90 -7.71
C ASP A 104 -6.08 1.65 -7.55
N ALA A 105 -5.34 1.52 -8.66
CA ALA A 105 -3.90 1.27 -8.70
C ALA A 105 -3.45 0.00 -7.97
N LYS A 106 -4.36 -0.96 -7.72
CA LYS A 106 -3.98 -2.25 -7.18
C LYS A 106 -3.16 -3.03 -8.18
N VAL A 107 -2.12 -3.70 -7.69
CA VAL A 107 -1.37 -4.69 -8.46
C VAL A 107 -2.24 -5.92 -8.63
N THR A 108 -2.53 -6.29 -9.87
CA THR A 108 -3.30 -7.50 -10.20
C THR A 108 -2.40 -8.67 -10.60
N GLY A 109 -1.16 -8.39 -11.02
CA GLY A 109 -0.17 -9.40 -11.40
C GLY A 109 1.23 -8.83 -11.51
N ILE A 110 2.23 -9.65 -11.23
CA ILE A 110 3.65 -9.39 -11.53
C ILE A 110 4.21 -10.68 -12.11
N TYR A 111 4.77 -10.60 -13.32
CA TYR A 111 5.32 -11.74 -14.02
C TYR A 111 6.77 -11.46 -14.38
N LEU A 112 7.60 -12.48 -14.21
CA LEU A 112 8.97 -12.51 -14.71
C LEU A 112 8.97 -13.39 -15.94
N THR A 113 9.15 -12.78 -17.11
CA THR A 113 9.28 -13.53 -18.36
C THR A 113 10.70 -14.11 -18.44
N GLN A 114 10.92 -15.18 -19.20
CA GLN A 114 12.22 -15.80 -19.46
C GLN A 114 12.37 -16.09 -20.95
#